data_AF-A0A6P7JGZ3-F1
#
_entry.id   AF-A0A6P7JGZ3-F1
#
_cell.length_a   1.000
_cell.length_b   1.000
_cell.length_c   1.000
_cell.angle_alpha   90.00
_cell.angle_beta   90.00
_cell.angle_gamma   90.00
#
_symmetry.space_group_name_H-M   'P 1'
#
loop_
_entity.id
_entity.type
_entity.pdbx_description
1 polymer ?
#
loop_
_entity_poly.entity_id
_entity_poly.type
_entity_poly.pdbx_seq_one_letter_code
_entity_poly.pdbx_strand_id
1 'polypeptide(L)'
;MKSWLALLTSLLLLLWMQTAFVSCQAAKEPSIVQIIEQPDGIKLSCQGNYKLDGKEEKELHLKFMDENSGEYKCLGNTKGSNPEKIYVKFRTCDNCIELDVGSIVGIVLGNLVATAVVGVAVYLIASVTRTGPAGPPKKKSSDRQLLVPNEGSSRGTNDHYQPLRARQVQTYDVLKT
;
A
#
# COMPACT_ATOMS: atom_id res chain seq x y z
N MET A 1 -4.98 38.50 -8.94
CA MET A 1 -4.97 37.80 -10.25
C MET A 1 -4.35 36.39 -10.19
N LYS A 2 -3.24 36.16 -9.46
CA LYS A 2 -2.59 34.84 -9.39
C LYS A 2 -3.39 33.73 -8.68
N SER A 3 -4.26 34.05 -7.70
CA SER A 3 -5.07 33.02 -7.02
C SER A 3 -6.22 32.47 -7.87
N TRP A 4 -6.74 33.25 -8.82
CA TRP A 4 -7.85 32.83 -9.68
C TRP A 4 -7.40 31.79 -10.72
N LEU A 5 -6.16 31.92 -11.21
CA LEU A 5 -5.52 30.93 -12.08
C LEU A 5 -5.33 29.58 -11.38
N ALA A 6 -4.92 29.58 -10.12
CA ALA A 6 -4.74 28.34 -9.33
C ALA A 6 -6.07 27.63 -9.04
N LEU A 7 -7.14 28.39 -8.81
CA LEU A 7 -8.48 27.84 -8.62
C LEU A 7 -9.05 27.25 -9.92
N LEU A 8 -8.80 27.89 -11.06
CA LEU A 8 -9.20 27.38 -12.37
C LEU A 8 -8.46 26.09 -12.75
N THR A 9 -7.16 25.99 -12.47
CA THR A 9 -6.40 24.77 -12.74
C THR A 9 -6.82 23.61 -11.84
N SER A 10 -7.13 23.89 -10.58
CA SER A 10 -7.64 22.88 -9.64
C SER A 10 -9.03 22.37 -10.05
N LEU A 11 -9.92 23.28 -10.48
CA LEU A 11 -11.24 22.93 -10.98
C LEU A 11 -11.18 22.14 -12.29
N LEU A 12 -10.22 22.46 -13.17
CA LEU A 12 -10.00 21.73 -14.42
C LEU A 12 -9.48 20.30 -14.17
N LEU A 13 -8.58 20.12 -13.19
CA LEU A 13 -8.11 18.80 -12.78
C LEU A 13 -9.23 17.96 -12.14
N LEU A 14 -10.10 18.56 -11.34
CA LEU A 14 -11.29 17.90 -10.78
C LEU A 14 -12.27 17.49 -11.89
N LEU A 15 -12.47 18.33 -12.91
CA LEU A 15 -13.34 18.03 -14.05
C LEU A 15 -12.85 16.84 -14.88
N TRP A 16 -11.52 16.67 -15.03
CA TRP A 16 -10.91 15.54 -15.73
C TRP A 16 -11.10 14.20 -14.99
N MET A 17 -11.26 14.22 -13.67
CA MET A 17 -11.51 12.99 -12.90
C MET A 17 -12.97 12.51 -13.01
N GLN A 18 -13.90 13.38 -13.41
CA GLN A 18 -15.32 13.03 -13.56
C GLN A 18 -15.66 12.42 -14.91
N THR A 19 -14.87 12.69 -15.97
CA THR A 19 -15.10 12.10 -17.30
C THR A 19 -14.61 10.66 -17.44
N ALA A 20 -13.88 10.13 -16.45
CA ALA A 20 -13.49 8.71 -16.41
C ALA A 20 -14.58 7.78 -15.86
N PHE A 21 -15.63 8.31 -15.22
CA PHE A 21 -16.84 7.54 -14.91
C PHE A 21 -17.77 7.53 -16.13
N VAL A 22 -17.30 6.92 -17.22
CA VAL A 22 -18.16 6.58 -18.34
C VAL A 22 -19.17 5.56 -17.84
N SER A 23 -20.41 6.03 -17.67
CA SER A 23 -21.59 5.24 -17.37
C SER A 23 -21.70 4.04 -18.29
N CYS A 24 -21.37 2.85 -17.79
CA CYS A 24 -21.74 1.60 -18.44
C CYS A 24 -23.09 1.13 -17.85
N GLN A 25 -24.15 1.90 -18.07
CA GLN A 25 -25.50 1.34 -18.01
C GLN A 25 -25.86 0.85 -19.40
N ALA A 26 -25.41 -0.37 -19.71
CA ALA A 26 -25.98 -1.10 -20.82
C ALA A 26 -27.47 -1.28 -20.51
N ALA A 27 -28.32 -0.63 -21.32
CA ALA A 27 -29.75 -0.81 -21.26
C ALA A 27 -30.04 -2.30 -21.43
N LYS A 28 -30.54 -2.93 -20.35
CA LYS A 28 -30.89 -4.34 -20.33
C LYS A 28 -32.16 -4.49 -21.16
N GLU A 29 -32.00 -4.78 -22.45
CA GLU A 29 -33.10 -5.23 -23.31
C GLU A 29 -33.76 -6.44 -22.65
N PRO A 30 -35.11 -6.57 -22.64
CA PRO A 30 -35.78 -7.72 -22.03
C PRO A 30 -35.46 -8.98 -22.83
N SER A 31 -34.41 -9.69 -22.40
CA SER A 31 -33.96 -10.96 -22.95
C SER A 31 -34.82 -12.09 -22.37
N ILE A 32 -35.19 -13.08 -23.19
CA ILE A 32 -35.94 -14.26 -22.74
C ILE A 32 -35.07 -15.10 -21.79
N VAL A 33 -33.75 -14.96 -21.89
CA VAL A 33 -32.78 -15.62 -21.00
C VAL A 33 -32.42 -14.72 -19.82
N GLN A 34 -32.68 -15.21 -18.61
CA GLN A 34 -32.27 -14.56 -17.37
C GLN A 34 -31.01 -15.22 -16.80
N ILE A 35 -30.06 -14.38 -16.41
CA ILE A 35 -28.84 -14.79 -15.71
C ILE A 35 -28.96 -14.31 -14.27
N ILE A 36 -28.88 -15.25 -13.33
CA ILE A 36 -28.82 -14.98 -11.89
C ILE A 36 -27.42 -15.36 -11.41
N GLU A 37 -26.67 -14.41 -10.89
CA GLU A 37 -25.36 -14.66 -10.31
C GLU A 37 -25.49 -15.36 -8.95
N GLN A 38 -24.65 -16.36 -8.72
CA GLN A 38 -24.52 -17.11 -7.47
C GLN A 38 -23.04 -17.17 -7.07
N PRO A 39 -22.72 -17.38 -5.78
CA PRO A 39 -21.33 -17.47 -5.33
C PRO A 39 -20.53 -18.57 -6.04
N ASP A 40 -21.17 -19.70 -6.37
CA ASP A 40 -20.52 -20.87 -6.98
C ASP A 40 -20.71 -20.96 -8.51
N GLY A 41 -21.34 -19.96 -9.13
CA GLY A 41 -21.66 -20.03 -10.56
C GLY A 41 -22.74 -19.05 -11.01
N ILE A 42 -23.36 -19.38 -12.13
CA ILE A 42 -24.55 -18.67 -12.62
C ILE A 42 -25.70 -19.65 -12.78
N LYS A 43 -26.91 -19.15 -12.55
CA LYS A 43 -28.14 -19.85 -12.85
C LYS A 43 -28.77 -19.23 -14.09
N LEU A 44 -28.84 -20.02 -15.16
CA LEU A 44 -29.57 -19.66 -16.37
C LEU A 44 -31.03 -20.05 -16.20
N SER A 45 -31.94 -19.13 -16.49
CA SER A 45 -33.39 -19.37 -16.44
C SER A 45 -34.05 -18.84 -17.72
N CYS A 46 -34.86 -19.67 -18.38
CA CYS A 46 -35.66 -19.24 -19.52
C CYS A 46 -37.02 -18.69 -19.06
N GLN A 47 -37.40 -17.51 -19.53
CA GLN A 47 -38.68 -16.90 -19.17
C GLN A 47 -39.87 -17.65 -19.81
N GLY A 48 -40.98 -17.76 -19.09
CA GLY A 48 -42.25 -18.27 -19.62
C GLY A 48 -42.27 -19.78 -19.86
N ASN A 49 -42.68 -20.21 -21.06
CA ASN A 49 -42.85 -21.62 -21.44
C ASN A 49 -41.66 -22.19 -22.23
N TYR A 50 -40.54 -21.49 -22.23
CA TYR A 50 -39.33 -21.92 -22.90
C TYR A 50 -38.58 -22.95 -22.03
N LYS A 51 -37.99 -23.96 -22.67
CA LYS A 51 -37.15 -24.99 -22.05
C LYS A 51 -35.72 -24.87 -22.56
N LEU A 52 -34.76 -25.33 -21.76
CA LEU A 52 -33.37 -25.38 -22.22
C LEU A 52 -33.19 -26.51 -23.24
N ASP A 53 -32.40 -26.25 -24.28
CA ASP A 53 -32.07 -27.24 -25.29
C ASP A 53 -31.40 -28.47 -24.65
N GLY A 54 -31.98 -29.65 -24.85
CA GLY A 54 -31.52 -30.92 -24.27
C GLY A 54 -31.89 -31.17 -22.79
N LYS A 55 -32.68 -30.30 -22.13
CA LYS A 55 -33.13 -30.51 -20.74
C LYS A 55 -34.62 -30.24 -20.56
N GLU A 56 -35.26 -31.01 -19.66
CA GLU A 56 -36.67 -30.79 -19.31
C GLU A 56 -36.87 -29.62 -18.34
N GLU A 57 -35.82 -29.27 -17.62
CA GLU A 57 -35.79 -28.18 -16.65
C GLU A 57 -35.64 -26.80 -17.34
N LYS A 58 -36.33 -25.79 -16.77
CA LYS A 58 -36.22 -24.40 -17.22
C LYS A 58 -34.99 -23.68 -16.68
N GLU A 59 -34.34 -24.30 -15.71
CA GLU A 59 -33.25 -23.72 -14.95
C GLU A 59 -32.01 -24.60 -15.08
N LEU A 60 -30.84 -23.99 -15.25
CA LEU A 60 -29.58 -24.70 -15.27
C LEU A 60 -28.55 -23.94 -14.45
N HIS A 61 -28.08 -24.61 -13.40
CA HIS A 61 -26.95 -24.12 -12.62
C HIS A 61 -25.64 -24.51 -13.32
N LEU A 62 -24.88 -23.51 -13.76
CA LEU A 62 -23.56 -23.65 -14.34
C LEU A 62 -22.53 -23.19 -13.33
N LYS A 63 -21.64 -24.09 -12.93
CA LYS A 63 -20.49 -23.71 -12.10
C LYS A 63 -19.52 -22.87 -12.92
N PHE A 64 -18.77 -21.99 -12.25
CA PHE A 64 -17.66 -21.26 -12.85
C PHE A 64 -16.55 -22.23 -13.28
N MET A 65 -16.66 -22.77 -14.48
CA MET A 65 -15.68 -23.66 -15.10
C MET A 65 -15.62 -23.30 -16.57
N ASP A 66 -14.42 -23.20 -17.14
CA ASP A 66 -14.26 -22.83 -18.55
C ASP A 66 -14.95 -23.84 -19.50
N GLU A 67 -15.04 -25.11 -19.10
CA GLU A 67 -15.77 -26.19 -19.81
C GLU A 67 -17.27 -25.91 -19.96
N ASN A 68 -17.86 -25.12 -19.05
CA ASN A 68 -19.26 -24.69 -19.13
C ASN A 68 -19.44 -23.47 -20.05
N SER A 69 -18.39 -23.00 -20.72
CA SER A 69 -18.51 -21.94 -21.72
C SER A 69 -19.08 -22.51 -23.01
N GLY A 70 -20.14 -21.89 -23.52
CA GLY A 70 -20.79 -22.36 -24.74
C GLY A 70 -22.07 -21.61 -25.07
N GLU A 71 -22.70 -22.08 -26.15
CA GLU A 71 -24.03 -21.60 -26.56
C GLU A 71 -25.12 -22.35 -25.81
N TYR A 72 -25.99 -21.59 -25.15
CA TYR A 72 -27.22 -22.10 -24.54
C TYR A 72 -28.43 -21.55 -25.28
N LYS A 73 -29.45 -22.39 -25.46
CA LYS A 73 -30.64 -22.03 -26.23
C LYS A 73 -31.89 -22.31 -25.43
N CYS A 74 -32.83 -21.36 -25.47
CA CYS A 74 -34.17 -21.53 -24.93
C CYS A 74 -35.13 -21.84 -26.08
N LEU A 75 -35.72 -23.04 -26.06
CA LEU A 75 -36.68 -23.53 -27.04
C LEU A 75 -38.11 -23.26 -26.55
N GLY A 76 -38.91 -22.55 -27.35
CA GLY A 76 -40.33 -22.35 -27.05
C GLY A 76 -41.16 -23.60 -27.32
N ASN A 77 -42.21 -23.81 -26.51
CA ASN A 77 -43.11 -24.96 -26.66
C ASN A 77 -44.06 -24.85 -27.88
N THR A 78 -44.13 -23.68 -28.53
CA THR A 78 -45.00 -23.44 -29.67
C THR A 78 -44.24 -23.62 -30.98
N LYS A 79 -44.81 -24.41 -31.91
CA LYS A 79 -44.29 -24.56 -33.28
C LYS A 79 -44.31 -23.18 -33.98
N GLY A 80 -43.14 -22.53 -34.07
CA GLY A 80 -42.97 -21.19 -34.65
C GLY A 80 -42.28 -20.17 -33.74
N SER A 81 -41.99 -20.54 -32.49
CA SER A 81 -41.11 -19.74 -31.62
C SER A 81 -39.67 -19.79 -32.14
N ASN A 82 -39.07 -18.63 -32.41
CA ASN A 82 -37.65 -18.54 -32.72
C ASN A 82 -36.84 -18.83 -31.45
N PRO A 83 -35.87 -19.76 -31.50
CA PRO A 83 -35.05 -20.07 -30.33
C PRO A 83 -34.11 -18.90 -30.03
N GLU A 84 -34.17 -18.37 -28.80
CA GLU A 84 -33.21 -17.38 -28.33
C GLU A 84 -31.92 -18.10 -27.90
N LYS A 85 -30.79 -17.59 -28.40
CA LYS A 85 -29.46 -18.14 -28.13
C LYS A 85 -28.65 -17.14 -27.32
N ILE A 86 -27.97 -17.63 -26.29
CA ILE A 86 -27.00 -16.87 -25.53
C ILE A 86 -25.65 -17.59 -25.56
N TYR A 87 -24.57 -16.84 -25.73
CA TYR A 87 -23.23 -17.37 -25.57
C TYR A 87 -22.70 -17.00 -24.18
N VAL A 88 -22.51 -17.98 -23.33
CA VAL A 88 -21.91 -17.77 -22.00
C VAL A 88 -20.42 -18.08 -22.11
N LYS A 89 -19.59 -17.11 -21.71
CA LYS A 89 -18.14 -17.27 -21.65
C LYS A 89 -17.69 -17.08 -20.21
N PHE A 90 -17.30 -18.18 -19.56
CA PHE A 90 -16.59 -18.08 -18.30
C PHE A 90 -15.13 -17.72 -18.59
N ARG A 91 -14.59 -16.81 -17.78
CA ARG A 91 -13.15 -16.56 -17.67
C ARG A 91 -12.81 -16.74 -16.21
N THR A 92 -12.53 -17.99 -15.86
CA THR A 92 -12.12 -18.33 -14.51
C THR A 92 -10.62 -18.08 -14.35
N CYS A 93 -10.19 -17.79 -13.13
CA CYS A 93 -8.79 -17.56 -12.82
C CYS A 93 -8.52 -18.03 -11.39
N ASP A 94 -7.60 -18.98 -11.26
CA ASP A 94 -7.12 -19.44 -9.96
C ASP A 94 -6.21 -18.36 -9.36
N ASN A 95 -6.53 -17.91 -8.14
CA ASN A 95 -5.78 -16.88 -7.42
C ASN A 95 -5.82 -15.47 -8.03
N CYS A 96 -6.84 -15.16 -8.85
CA CYS A 96 -7.08 -13.77 -9.20
C CYS A 96 -7.51 -12.99 -7.94
N ILE A 97 -6.82 -11.88 -7.69
CA ILE A 97 -7.20 -10.91 -6.66
C ILE A 97 -8.13 -9.91 -7.32
N GLU A 98 -9.27 -9.66 -6.71
CA GLU A 98 -10.15 -8.58 -7.12
C GLU A 98 -9.54 -7.25 -6.63
N LEU A 99 -8.84 -6.56 -7.54
CA LEU A 99 -8.31 -5.23 -7.27
C LEU A 99 -9.40 -4.19 -7.50
N ASP A 100 -10.21 -3.98 -6.47
CA ASP A 100 -11.07 -2.79 -6.41
C ASP A 100 -10.24 -1.51 -6.23
N VAL A 101 -10.81 -0.37 -6.62
CA VAL A 101 -10.23 0.96 -6.46
C VAL A 101 -9.78 1.19 -5.01
N GLY A 102 -10.57 0.75 -4.02
CA GLY A 102 -10.21 0.84 -2.60
C GLY A 102 -8.92 0.07 -2.27
N SER A 103 -8.77 -1.14 -2.79
CA SER A 103 -7.57 -1.97 -2.61
C SER A 103 -6.33 -1.31 -3.20
N ILE A 104 -6.44 -0.77 -4.43
CA ILE A 104 -5.33 -0.07 -5.10
C ILE A 104 -4.89 1.15 -4.29
N VAL A 105 -5.84 1.98 -3.85
CA VAL A 105 -5.56 3.16 -3.04
C VAL A 105 -4.90 2.77 -1.70
N GLY A 106 -5.38 1.71 -1.06
CA GLY A 106 -4.81 1.17 0.18
C GLY A 106 -3.35 0.74 0.01
N ILE A 107 -3.03 0.04 -1.08
CA ILE A 107 -1.66 -0.38 -1.39
C ILE A 107 -0.74 0.83 -1.57
N VAL A 108 -1.19 1.83 -2.35
CA VAL A 108 -0.38 3.04 -2.61
C VAL A 108 -0.13 3.83 -1.33
N LEU A 109 -1.18 4.07 -0.53
CA LEU A 109 -1.07 4.82 0.72
C LEU A 109 -0.25 4.06 1.76
N GLY A 110 -0.44 2.74 1.86
CA GLY A 110 0.34 1.87 2.73
C GLY A 110 1.83 1.91 2.38
N ASN A 111 2.17 1.87 1.09
CA ASN A 111 3.56 1.97 0.64
C ASN A 111 4.18 3.34 0.97
N LEU A 112 3.43 4.42 0.83
CA LEU A 112 3.89 5.77 1.17
C LEU A 112 4.20 5.90 2.68
N VAL A 113 3.32 5.39 3.53
CA VAL A 113 3.53 5.42 4.99
C VAL A 113 4.70 4.52 5.38
N ALA A 114 4.79 3.31 4.83
CA ALA A 114 5.88 2.38 5.11
C ALA A 114 7.25 2.98 4.74
N THR A 115 7.36 3.57 3.55
CA THR A 115 8.61 4.21 3.11
C THR A 115 8.98 5.42 3.98
N ALA A 116 8.00 6.22 4.43
CA ALA A 116 8.26 7.31 5.36
C ALA A 116 8.79 6.80 6.72
N VAL A 117 8.19 5.74 7.27
CA VAL A 117 8.62 5.14 8.54
C VAL A 117 10.06 4.61 8.43
N VAL A 118 10.36 3.88 7.34
CA VAL A 118 11.73 3.41 7.08
C VAL A 118 12.70 4.58 6.96
N GLY A 119 12.33 5.65 6.25
CA GLY A 119 13.14 6.86 6.11
C GLY A 119 13.45 7.52 7.45
N VAL A 120 12.46 7.67 8.33
CA VAL A 120 12.64 8.22 9.68
C VAL A 120 13.53 7.31 10.52
N ALA A 121 13.31 6.00 10.48
CA ALA A 121 14.14 5.04 11.23
C ALA A 121 15.61 5.13 10.83
N VAL A 122 15.90 5.15 9.53
CA VAL A 122 17.28 5.31 9.02
C VAL A 122 17.85 6.68 9.40
N TYR A 123 17.06 7.76 9.32
CA TYR A 123 17.50 9.10 9.72
C TYR A 123 17.89 9.17 11.21
N LEU A 124 17.13 8.53 12.10
CA LEU A 124 17.45 8.49 13.53
C LEU A 124 18.75 7.71 13.78
N ILE A 125 18.93 6.56 13.13
CA ILE A 125 20.17 5.77 13.25
C ILE A 125 21.38 6.56 12.71
N ALA A 126 21.22 7.22 11.56
CA ALA A 126 22.28 8.04 10.96
C ALA A 126 22.59 9.30 11.76
N SER A 127 21.60 9.92 12.41
CA SER A 127 21.81 11.12 13.24
C SER A 127 22.49 10.78 14.56
N VAL A 128 22.15 9.66 15.20
CA VAL A 128 22.85 9.17 16.41
C VAL A 128 24.31 8.85 16.11
N THR A 129 24.60 8.23 14.96
CA THR A 129 25.98 7.91 14.55
C THR A 129 26.78 9.14 14.10
N ARG A 130 26.11 10.24 13.69
CA ARG A 130 26.76 11.53 13.39
C ARG A 130 26.95 12.39 14.66
N THR A 131 26.19 12.14 15.72
CA THR A 131 26.39 12.76 17.05
C THR A 131 27.28 11.91 17.97
N GLY A 132 28.56 11.76 17.59
CA GLY A 132 29.65 11.35 18.51
C GLY A 132 30.86 10.70 17.82
N PRO A 133 32.13 11.14 18.00
CA PRO A 133 32.63 12.29 18.76
C PRO A 133 33.36 13.33 17.87
N ALA A 134 32.86 14.56 17.87
CA ALA A 134 33.68 15.76 17.67
C ALA A 134 33.26 16.79 18.73
N GLY A 135 33.67 16.55 19.98
CA GLY A 135 33.53 17.50 21.09
C GLY A 135 32.51 17.09 22.17
N PRO A 136 32.75 17.48 23.44
CA PRO A 136 31.95 17.03 24.58
C PRO A 136 30.60 17.76 24.64
N PRO A 137 29.46 17.06 24.87
CA PRO A 137 28.20 17.74 25.11
C PRO A 137 28.22 18.37 26.51
N LYS A 138 28.21 19.71 26.55
CA LYS A 138 28.07 20.45 27.80
C LYS A 138 26.60 20.41 28.27
N LYS A 139 26.45 20.15 29.58
CA LYS A 139 25.31 20.43 30.52
C LYS A 139 24.41 19.22 30.81
N LYS A 140 24.63 18.53 31.96
CA LYS A 140 24.01 18.70 33.32
C LYS A 140 22.51 18.35 33.30
N SER A 141 21.91 17.51 34.15
CA SER A 141 22.21 16.93 35.47
C SER A 141 21.10 15.89 35.77
N SER A 142 21.38 14.73 36.38
CA SER A 142 20.42 14.05 37.26
C SER A 142 21.09 12.88 38.02
N ASP A 143 21.40 13.16 39.29
CA ASP A 143 21.22 12.27 40.45
C ASP A 143 21.50 10.76 40.29
N ARG A 144 22.74 10.36 40.59
CA ARG A 144 23.01 9.22 41.45
C ARG A 144 24.14 9.60 42.39
N GLN A 145 23.80 10.05 43.59
CA GLN A 145 24.74 10.11 44.71
C GLN A 145 25.39 8.73 44.88
N LEU A 146 26.68 8.60 44.56
CA LEU A 146 27.46 7.47 45.04
C LEU A 146 28.00 7.85 46.42
N LEU A 147 27.27 7.40 47.44
CA LEU A 147 27.64 7.42 48.84
C LEU A 147 29.02 6.79 49.05
N VAL A 148 30.04 7.60 49.30
CA VAL A 148 31.24 7.18 50.04
C VAL A 148 31.59 8.32 51.00
N PRO A 149 31.49 8.14 52.33
CA PRO A 149 32.00 9.10 53.30
C PRO A 149 33.52 9.23 53.14
N ASN A 150 33.99 10.45 52.87
CA ASN A 150 35.41 10.77 52.95
C ASN A 150 35.77 10.95 54.43
N GLU A 151 36.19 9.86 55.07
CA GLU A 151 36.87 9.89 56.36
C GLU A 151 38.37 9.77 56.14
N GLY A 152 39.11 10.83 56.48
CA GLY A 152 40.58 10.80 56.42
C GLY A 152 41.22 12.10 55.96
N SER A 153 41.07 13.16 56.75
CA SER A 153 42.03 14.26 56.76
C SER A 153 43.44 13.72 57.04
N SER A 154 44.34 13.70 56.05
CA SER A 154 45.78 13.99 56.22
C SER A 154 46.58 13.82 54.91
N ARG A 155 47.16 14.94 54.46
CA ARG A 155 48.46 15.12 53.78
C ARG A 155 49.07 13.91 53.05
N GLY A 156 49.28 14.07 51.74
CA GLY A 156 50.21 13.23 50.99
C GLY A 156 50.27 13.62 49.51
N THR A 157 51.18 14.52 49.17
CA THR A 157 51.53 14.98 47.82
C THR A 157 51.94 13.83 46.89
N ASN A 158 51.23 13.61 45.79
CA ASN A 158 51.73 12.84 44.64
C ASN A 158 51.09 13.34 43.34
N ASP A 159 51.53 14.52 42.91
CA ASP A 159 51.35 15.03 41.55
C ASP A 159 52.30 14.28 40.61
N HIS A 160 51.91 13.10 40.10
CA HIS A 160 52.71 12.33 39.15
C HIS A 160 52.62 12.81 37.69
N TYR A 161 51.97 13.94 37.42
CA TYR A 161 52.01 14.58 36.12
C TYR A 161 52.14 16.09 36.26
N GLN A 162 53.28 16.63 35.81
CA GLN A 162 53.48 18.07 35.72
C GLN A 162 52.90 18.57 34.37
N PRO A 163 51.99 19.57 34.36
CA PRO A 163 51.48 20.12 33.11
C PRO A 163 52.54 20.96 32.39
N LEU A 164 52.73 20.71 31.10
CA LEU A 164 53.69 21.41 30.24
C LEU A 164 53.29 22.88 30.09
N ARG A 165 54.14 23.81 30.55
CA ARG A 165 53.99 25.24 30.27
C ARG A 165 54.42 25.51 28.83
N ALA A 166 53.55 26.20 28.08
CA ALA A 166 53.88 26.67 26.76
C ALA A 166 55.06 27.66 26.82
N ARG A 167 56.08 27.40 26.00
CA ARG A 167 57.30 28.19 25.75
C ARG A 167 58.50 27.88 26.65
N GLN A 168 59.15 26.76 26.37
CA GLN A 168 60.56 26.55 26.71
C GLN A 168 61.27 25.98 25.47
N VAL A 169 62.16 26.79 24.86
CA VAL A 169 63.03 26.37 23.75
C VAL A 169 63.97 25.29 24.30
N GLN A 170 63.94 24.10 23.71
CA GLN A 170 64.69 22.96 24.23
C GLN A 170 66.17 23.03 23.81
N THR A 171 67.05 22.75 24.76
CA THR A 171 68.52 22.80 24.73
C THR A 171 69.19 21.89 23.68
N TYR A 172 68.43 21.24 22.78
CA TYR A 172 68.97 20.33 21.76
C TYR A 172 68.76 20.79 20.30
N ASP A 173 68.24 22.00 20.07
CA ASP A 173 68.08 22.59 18.72
C ASP A 173 69.38 23.21 18.13
N VAL A 174 70.55 22.91 18.71
CA VAL A 174 71.84 23.31 18.13
C VAL A 174 72.69 22.09 17.83
N LEU A 175 72.35 21.39 16.76
CA LEU A 175 73.30 20.54 16.05
C LEU A 175 73.67 21.25 14.74
N LYS A 176 74.86 21.86 14.77
CA LYS A 176 75.55 22.41 13.59
C LYS A 176 76.29 21.27 12.92
N THR A 177 75.89 20.93 11.70
CA THR A 177 76.80 20.36 10.68
C THR A 177 76.47 21.01 9.35
#